data_AF-A0A8S3DVM7-F1
#
_entry.id   AF-A0A8S3DVM7-F1
#
_cell.length_a   1.000
_cell.length_b   1.000
_cell.length_c   1.000
_cell.angle_alpha   90.00
_cell.angle_beta   90.00
_cell.angle_gamma   90.00
#
_symmetry.space_group_name_H-M   'P 1'
#
loop_
_entity.id
_entity.type
_entity.pdbx_description
1 polymer ?
#
loop_
_entity_poly.entity_id
_entity_poly.type
_entity_poly.pdbx_seq_one_letter_code
_entity_poly.pdbx_strand_id
1 'polypeptide(L)' 'RSARLGKNGIGEIKAHPFFTNQNDWSWETIRKASVPIVPPLTNDEDTSNFEEIEKSDGPSEES' A
#
# COMPACT_ATOMS: atom_id res chain seq x y z
N ARG A 1 20.73 0.62 -23.41
CA ARG A 1 19.48 1.18 -22.83
C ARG A 1 18.63 0.01 -22.33
N SER A 2 18.36 -0.09 -21.03
CA SER A 2 17.40 -1.07 -20.52
C SER A 2 15.99 -0.61 -20.88
N ALA A 3 15.20 -1.48 -21.49
CA ALA A 3 13.79 -1.21 -21.73
C ALA A 3 13.04 -1.21 -20.38
N ARG A 4 12.09 -0.29 -20.19
CA ARG A 4 11.23 -0.25 -19.00
C ARG A 4 10.37 -1.52 -18.95
N LEU A 5 10.39 -2.23 -17.82
CA LEU A 5 9.49 -3.36 -17.56
C LEU A 5 8.05 -2.87 -17.47
N GLY A 6 7.10 -3.61 -18.06
CA GLY A 6 5.69 -3.25 -18.09
C GLY A 6 5.29 -2.36 -19.26
N LYS A 7 6.21 -2.07 -20.19
CA LYS A 7 5.90 -1.28 -21.39
C LYS A 7 4.88 -1.96 -22.30
N ASN A 8 4.81 -3.30 -22.27
CA ASN A 8 3.82 -4.09 -23.02
C ASN A 8 2.62 -4.49 -22.14
N GLY A 9 2.49 -3.90 -20.96
CA GLY A 9 1.39 -4.15 -20.02
C GLY A 9 1.81 -4.84 -18.73
N ILE A 10 0.86 -4.91 -17.80
CA ILE A 10 1.08 -5.42 -16.43
C ILE A 10 1.49 -6.90 -16.37
N GLY A 11 1.18 -7.69 -17.42
CA GLY A 11 1.55 -9.10 -17.49
C GLY A 11 3.06 -9.34 -17.33
N GLU A 12 3.89 -8.44 -17.87
CA GLU A 12 5.36 -8.52 -17.72
C GLU A 12 5.81 -8.36 -16.27
N ILE A 13 5.13 -7.50 -15.51
CA ILE A 13 5.42 -7.27 -14.09
C ILE A 13 4.94 -8.48 -13.27
N LYS A 14 3.72 -8.97 -13.54
CA LYS A 14 3.12 -10.10 -12.83
C LYS A 14 3.91 -11.39 -12.98
N ALA A 15 4.54 -11.61 -14.14
CA ALA A 15 5.34 -12.78 -14.46
C ALA A 15 6.82 -12.67 -14.01
N HIS A 16 7.22 -11.55 -13.41
CA HIS A 16 8.61 -11.35 -13.00
C HIS A 16 8.99 -12.33 -11.87
N PRO A 17 10.16 -13.01 -11.93
CA PRO A 17 10.57 -14.04 -10.97
C PRO A 17 10.54 -13.61 -9.49
N PHE A 18 10.72 -12.32 -9.21
CA PHE A 18 10.59 -11.74 -7.87
C PHE A 18 9.23 -12.02 -7.22
N PHE A 19 8.14 -12.04 -8.01
CA PHE A 19 6.78 -12.28 -7.52
C PHE A 19 6.37 -13.75 -7.59
N THR A 20 7.26 -14.65 -8.01
CA THR A 20 7.00 -16.10 -8.02
C THR A 20 7.14 -16.64 -6.60
N ASN A 21 6.07 -16.57 -5.81
CA ASN A 21 6.06 -17.10 -4.44
C ASN A 21 5.55 -18.54 -4.35
N GLN A 22 6.20 -19.32 -3.50
CA GLN A 22 5.99 -20.75 -3.25
C GLN A 22 5.19 -21.00 -1.94
N ASN A 23 3.96 -20.50 -1.78
CA ASN A 23 2.86 -21.23 -1.07
C ASN A 23 1.68 -20.38 -0.52
N ASP A 24 1.73 -19.05 -0.41
CA ASP A 24 0.69 -18.35 0.39
C ASP A 24 -0.20 -17.32 -0.33
N TRP A 25 0.04 -17.01 -1.62
CA TRP A 25 -0.85 -16.10 -2.37
C TRP A 25 -0.67 -16.17 -3.89
N SER A 26 -1.71 -15.73 -4.61
CA SER A 26 -1.74 -15.46 -6.04
C SER A 26 -2.16 -14.01 -6.29
N TRP A 27 -2.05 -13.49 -7.52
CA TRP A 27 -2.51 -12.14 -7.85
C TRP A 27 -4.01 -11.95 -7.57
N GLU A 28 -4.79 -13.02 -7.60
CA GLU A 28 -6.22 -13.06 -7.32
C GLU A 28 -6.53 -13.17 -5.82
N THR A 29 -5.64 -13.81 -5.04
CA THR A 29 -5.88 -14.14 -3.62
C THR A 29 -5.08 -13.31 -2.62
N ILE A 30 -4.10 -12.52 -3.05
CA ILE A 30 -3.19 -11.77 -2.15
C ILE A 30 -3.93 -10.87 -1.13
N ARG A 31 -5.10 -10.34 -1.47
CA ARG A 31 -5.93 -9.54 -0.55
C ARG A 31 -6.55 -10.35 0.59
N LYS A 32 -6.62 -11.67 0.45
CA LYS A 32 -7.15 -12.60 1.45
C LYS A 32 -6.05 -13.36 2.18
N ALA A 33 -4.80 -13.25 1.71
CA ALA A 33 -3.65 -13.87 2.37
C ALA A 33 -3.36 -13.17 3.70
N SER A 34 -2.70 -13.88 4.61
CA SER A 34 -2.25 -13.31 5.88
C SER A 34 -1.33 -12.12 5.64
N VAL A 35 -1.69 -10.95 6.18
CA VAL A 35 -0.85 -9.75 6.06
C VAL A 35 0.35 -9.85 7.01
N PRO A 36 1.51 -9.28 6.66
CA PRO A 36 2.68 -9.31 7.55
C PRO A 36 2.47 -8.52 8.85
N ILE A 37 1.70 -7.43 8.79
CA ILE A 37 1.46 -6.51 9.91
C ILE A 37 -0.02 -6.17 9.93
N VAL A 38 -0.68 -6.47 11.05
CA VAL A 38 -2.03 -6.00 11.35
C VAL A 38 -1.89 -4.79 12.29
N PRO A 39 -2.24 -3.57 11.86
CA PRO A 39 -2.14 -2.41 12.72
C PRO A 39 -3.14 -2.53 13.89
N PRO A 40 -2.71 -2.29 15.14
CA PRO A 40 -3.63 -2.22 16.25
C PRO A 40 -4.46 -0.94 16.13
N LEU A 41 -5.78 -1.07 16.17
CA LEU A 41 -6.72 0.06 16.22
C LEU A 41 -7.44 0.04 17.57
N THR A 42 -7.48 1.18 18.24
CA THR A 42 -8.13 1.36 19.54
C THR A 42 -9.62 1.69 19.40
N ASN A 43 -9.99 2.45 18.37
CA ASN A 43 -11.36 2.79 18.01
C ASN A 43 -11.46 3.17 16.51
N ASP A 44 -12.65 3.57 16.06
CA ASP A 44 -12.94 4.00 14.68
C ASP A 44 -12.38 5.38 14.32
N GLU A 45 -11.99 6.17 15.31
CA GLU A 45 -11.34 7.48 15.18
C GLU A 45 -9.80 7.40 15.37
N ASP A 46 -9.22 6.20 15.42
CA ASP A 46 -7.79 6.00 15.71
C ASP A 46 -6.90 6.50 14.56
N THR A 47 -6.16 7.57 14.83
CA THR A 47 -5.20 8.17 13.88
C THR A 47 -3.73 7.83 14.19
N SER A 48 -3.44 6.82 15.01
CA SER A 48 -2.07 6.49 15.48
C SER A 48 -1.09 6.07 14.38
N ASN A 49 -1.61 5.64 13.22
CA ASN A 49 -0.81 5.29 12.04
C ASN A 49 -0.61 6.48 11.08
N PHE A 50 -1.03 7.68 11.47
CA PHE A 50 -0.83 8.93 10.74
C PHE A 50 0.08 9.87 11.54
N GLU A 51 0.87 10.68 10.84
CA GLU A 51 1.67 11.73 11.46
C GLU A 51 0.77 12.88 11.93
N GLU A 52 1.16 13.55 13.02
CA GLU A 52 0.48 14.76 13.47
C GLU A 52 0.77 15.90 12.49
N ILE A 53 -0.28 16.59 12.05
CA ILE A 53 -0.12 17.75 11.17
C ILE A 53 0.22 18.95 12.04
N GLU A 54 1.36 19.58 11.76
CA GLU A 54 1.69 20.87 12.37
C GLU A 54 0.60 21.89 12.00
N LYS A 55 0.01 22.54 13.00
CA LYS A 55 -0.91 23.65 12.75
C LYS A 55 -0.13 24.77 12.10
N SER A 56 -0.37 25.03 10.82
CA SER A 56 0.07 26.28 10.21
C SER A 56 -0.70 27.43 10.85
N ASP A 57 -0.01 28.45 11.37
CA ASP A 57 -0.61 29.68 11.95
C ASP A 57 -1.33 30.57 10.89
N GLY A 58 -1.85 29.98 9.81
CA GLY A 58 -2.68 30.67 8.84
C GLY A 58 -4.02 31.06 9.48
N PRO A 59 -4.59 32.23 9.14
CA PRO A 59 -5.86 32.65 9.71
C PRO A 59 -6.91 31.59 9.39
N SER A 60 -7.50 31.03 10.43
CA SER A 60 -8.68 30.18 10.33
C SER A 60 -9.81 31.03 9.75
N GLU A 61 -10.12 30.87 8.46
CA GLU A 61 -11.37 31.38 7.91
C GLU A 61 -12.51 30.48 8.41
N GLU A 62 -13.05 30.83 9.58
CA GLU A 62 -14.41 30.43 9.97
C GLU A 62 -15.39 31.30 9.16
N SER A 63 -16.17 30.65 8.29
CA SER A 63 -17.38 31.21 7.65
C SER A 63 -18.63 30.69 8.33
#